data_AF-M0FV89-F1
#
_entry.id   AF-M0FV89-F1
#
_cell.length_a   1.000
_cell.length_b   1.000
_cell.length_c   1.000
_cell.angle_alpha   90.00
_cell.angle_beta   90.00
_cell.angle_gamma   90.00
#
_symmetry.space_group_name_H-M   'P 1'
#
loop_
_entity.id
_entity.type
_entity.pdbx_description
1 polymer ?
#
loop_
_entity_poly.entity_id
_entity_poly.type
_entity_poly.pdbx_seq_one_letter_code
_entity_poly.pdbx_strand_id
1 'polypeptide(L)'
;MTPPSTDDPTRERGPDEAFCRDCGAVIDARAEICPECGVRQRDPPKSSVDSALDDLFEGGNPFVAAVLSAVFPGLGQLYNRELERGLVFAVGFIVATASVMVLIGFLLAPAVWLYAVYDAYTRAELRAEELQRESGRDRETEISVSEAAGDGGIDDEETDDGREE
;
A
#
# COMPACT_ATOMS: atom_id res chain seq x y z
N MET A 1 49.07 -17.13 52.57
CA MET A 1 48.09 -16.18 53.13
C MET A 1 46.75 -16.87 53.10
N THR A 2 46.29 -17.34 54.26
CA THR A 2 44.99 -18.00 54.41
C THR A 2 43.89 -16.95 54.22
N PRO A 3 42.86 -17.19 53.39
CA PRO A 3 41.75 -16.25 53.29
C PRO A 3 41.10 -16.08 54.67
N PRO A 4 40.65 -14.87 55.04
CA PRO A 4 39.92 -14.67 56.28
C PRO A 4 38.65 -15.53 56.25
N SER A 5 38.45 -16.33 57.29
CA SER A 5 37.23 -17.12 57.51
C SER A 5 36.00 -16.19 57.58
N THR A 6 35.01 -16.48 56.76
CA THR A 6 33.84 -15.65 56.40
C THR A 6 32.69 -15.64 57.43
N ASP A 7 32.90 -16.15 58.64
CA ASP A 7 31.83 -16.43 59.60
C ASP A 7 31.64 -15.38 60.73
N ASP A 8 31.98 -14.10 60.49
CA ASP A 8 31.64 -13.01 61.43
C ASP A 8 30.41 -12.21 60.94
N PRO A 9 29.20 -12.45 61.49
CA PRO A 9 27.98 -11.77 61.08
C PRO A 9 27.93 -10.28 61.48
N THR A 10 28.92 -9.78 62.22
CA THR A 10 29.01 -8.37 62.64
C THR A 10 29.99 -7.53 61.82
N ARG A 11 30.71 -8.13 60.86
CA ARG A 11 31.63 -7.40 59.99
C ARG A 11 30.86 -6.61 58.92
N GLU A 12 31.01 -5.29 58.95
CA GLU A 12 30.58 -4.43 57.86
C GLU A 12 31.41 -4.70 56.59
N ARG A 13 30.75 -4.75 55.43
CA ARG A 13 31.37 -4.99 54.12
C ARG A 13 32.44 -3.92 53.80
N GLY A 14 33.56 -4.35 53.25
CA GLY A 14 34.58 -3.47 52.69
C GLY A 14 34.14 -2.75 51.39
N PRO A 15 34.89 -1.75 50.93
CA PRO A 15 34.54 -0.97 49.73
C PRO A 15 34.51 -1.80 48.43
N ASP A 16 35.26 -2.90 48.37
CA ASP A 16 35.35 -3.80 47.21
C ASP A 16 34.59 -5.13 47.40
N GLU A 17 33.75 -5.19 48.44
CA GLU A 17 32.94 -6.37 48.75
C GLU A 17 31.47 -6.09 48.44
N ALA A 18 30.67 -7.12 48.18
CA ALA A 18 29.23 -7.06 47.97
C ALA A 18 28.57 -8.22 48.73
N PHE A 19 27.27 -8.13 49.00
CA PHE A 19 26.52 -9.27 49.53
C PHE A 19 25.95 -10.06 48.36
N CYS A 20 26.06 -11.39 48.43
CA CYS A 20 25.38 -12.29 47.52
C CYS A 20 23.86 -12.08 47.61
N ARG A 21 23.19 -11.92 46.47
CA ARG A 21 21.73 -11.66 46.41
C ARG A 21 20.89 -12.87 46.84
N ASP A 22 21.50 -14.05 46.94
CA ASP A 22 20.81 -15.32 47.20
C ASP A 22 21.11 -15.84 48.62
N CYS A 23 22.38 -16.09 48.95
CA CYS A 23 22.75 -16.64 50.27
C CYS A 23 23.21 -15.59 51.30
N GLY A 24 23.38 -14.32 50.90
CA GLY A 24 23.80 -13.24 51.80
C GLY A 24 25.28 -13.23 52.20
N ALA A 25 26.10 -14.16 51.69
CA ALA A 25 27.54 -14.18 51.96
C ALA A 25 28.24 -12.90 51.43
N VAL A 26 29.26 -12.45 52.15
CA VAL A 26 30.16 -11.38 51.69
C VAL A 26 31.07 -11.94 50.60
N ILE A 27 31.01 -11.35 49.42
CA ILE A 27 31.78 -11.74 48.24
C ILE A 27 32.52 -10.53 47.68
N ASP A 28 33.50 -10.76 46.81
CA ASP A 28 34.11 -9.67 46.04
C ASP A 28 33.06 -9.02 45.13
N ALA A 29 33.03 -7.68 45.05
CA ALA A 29 32.08 -6.93 44.22
C ALA A 29 32.18 -7.26 42.72
N ARG A 30 33.31 -7.83 42.29
CA ARG A 30 33.55 -8.25 40.90
C ARG A 30 33.30 -9.75 40.66
N ALA A 31 32.88 -10.50 41.68
CA ALA A 31 32.62 -11.93 41.55
C ALA A 31 31.50 -12.21 40.53
N GLU A 32 31.80 -13.01 39.51
CA GLU A 32 30.80 -13.46 38.53
C GLU A 32 29.89 -14.55 39.10
N ILE A 33 30.43 -15.40 39.97
CA ILE A 33 29.75 -16.50 40.64
C ILE A 33 30.07 -16.42 42.13
N CYS A 34 29.06 -16.57 42.98
CA CYS A 34 29.26 -16.65 44.43
C CYS A 34 30.01 -17.95 44.79
N PRO A 35 31.15 -17.91 45.50
CA PRO A 35 31.90 -19.12 45.88
C PRO A 35 31.20 -19.96 46.95
N GLU A 36 30.26 -19.38 47.71
CA GLU A 36 29.54 -20.06 48.80
C GLU A 36 28.33 -20.85 48.28
N CYS A 37 27.45 -20.24 47.47
CA CYS A 37 26.22 -20.89 46.99
C CYS A 37 26.21 -21.21 45.49
N GLY A 38 27.15 -20.70 44.70
CA GLY A 38 27.24 -20.97 43.25
C GLY A 38 26.31 -20.16 42.35
N VAL A 39 25.49 -19.25 42.88
CA VAL A 39 24.61 -18.38 42.07
C VAL A 39 25.41 -17.27 41.39
N ARG A 40 25.11 -17.01 40.11
CA ARG A 40 25.71 -15.92 39.32
C ARG A 40 25.25 -14.55 39.85
N GLN A 41 26.21 -13.66 40.07
CA GLN A 41 25.95 -12.34 40.67
C GLN A 41 26.06 -11.19 39.67
N ARG A 42 26.74 -11.40 38.55
CA ARG A 42 26.75 -10.50 37.40
C ARG A 42 25.77 -10.99 36.36
N ASP A 43 24.89 -10.09 35.95
CA ASP A 43 24.04 -10.30 34.79
C ASP A 43 24.92 -10.54 33.55
N PRO A 44 24.58 -11.51 32.69
CA PRO A 44 25.34 -11.74 31.47
C PRO A 44 25.42 -10.46 30.64
N PRO A 45 26.56 -10.18 29.98
CA PRO A 45 26.66 -9.05 29.08
C PRO A 45 25.55 -9.17 28.04
N LYS A 46 24.65 -8.19 28.00
CA LYS A 46 23.58 -8.14 26.99
C LYS A 46 24.22 -8.23 25.62
N SER A 47 23.67 -9.09 24.76
CA SER A 47 24.23 -9.25 23.42
C SER A 47 24.15 -7.93 22.65
N SER A 48 24.97 -7.77 21.61
CA SER A 48 24.95 -6.57 20.76
C SER A 48 23.57 -6.34 20.13
N VAL A 49 22.79 -7.40 19.92
CA VAL A 49 21.42 -7.30 19.42
C VAL A 49 20.43 -6.91 20.51
N ASP A 50 20.56 -7.44 21.73
CA ASP A 50 19.71 -7.05 22.87
C ASP A 50 19.95 -5.59 23.29
N SER A 51 21.20 -5.14 23.22
CA SER A 51 21.57 -3.75 23.50
C SER A 51 21.07 -2.80 22.40
N ALA A 52 21.13 -3.23 21.12
CA ALA A 52 20.58 -2.47 20.01
C ALA A 52 19.05 -2.40 20.04
N LEU A 53 18.39 -3.46 20.50
CA LEU A 53 16.94 -3.48 20.74
C LEU A 53 16.55 -2.55 21.88
N ASP A 54 17.24 -2.60 23.03
CA ASP A 54 17.01 -1.67 24.14
C ASP A 54 17.26 -0.21 23.69
N ASP A 55 18.30 0.09 22.90
CA ASP A 55 18.54 1.44 22.36
C ASP A 55 17.45 1.91 21.39
N LEU A 56 16.88 1.00 20.59
CA LEU A 56 15.78 1.29 19.68
C LEU A 56 14.48 1.64 20.44
N PHE A 57 14.22 0.97 21.57
CA PHE A 57 13.01 1.20 22.38
C PHE A 57 13.18 2.31 23.43
N GLU A 58 14.41 2.58 23.89
CA GLU A 58 14.66 3.50 25.00
C GLU A 58 15.15 4.90 24.58
N GLY A 59 15.73 5.10 23.38
CA GLY A 59 16.01 6.45 22.84
C GLY A 59 17.37 6.70 22.16
N GLY A 60 17.81 5.82 21.25
CA GLY A 60 19.07 5.98 20.51
C GLY A 60 18.96 6.59 19.09
N ASN A 61 19.41 7.84 18.95
CA ASN A 61 19.60 8.65 17.72
C ASN A 61 18.36 9.28 16.98
N PRO A 62 18.12 10.61 17.12
CA PRO A 62 17.03 11.35 16.45
C PRO A 62 17.09 11.35 14.91
N PHE A 63 18.22 11.00 14.30
CA PHE A 63 18.33 10.87 12.84
C PHE A 63 17.64 9.60 12.31
N VAL A 64 17.68 8.51 13.06
CA VAL A 64 17.01 7.24 12.69
C VAL A 64 15.50 7.40 12.76
N ALA A 65 15.02 8.12 13.78
CA ALA A 65 13.64 8.54 13.89
C ALA A 65 13.16 9.32 12.67
N ALA A 66 13.94 10.30 12.23
CA ALA A 66 13.61 11.15 11.07
C ALA A 66 13.56 10.35 9.76
N VAL A 67 14.49 9.42 9.55
CA VAL A 67 14.50 8.56 8.36
C VAL A 67 13.34 7.56 8.39
N LEU A 68 13.01 6.97 9.54
CA LEU A 68 11.81 6.12 9.68
C LEU A 68 10.50 6.92 9.47
N SER A 69 10.48 8.20 9.84
CA SER A 69 9.34 9.11 9.60
C SER A 69 9.09 9.37 8.12
N ALA A 70 10.15 9.34 7.32
CA ALA A 70 10.09 9.63 5.90
C ALA A 70 9.47 8.47 5.10
N VAL A 71 9.51 7.25 5.65
CA VAL A 71 8.97 6.04 5.01
C VAL A 71 7.45 5.91 5.23
N PHE A 72 6.93 6.41 6.36
CA PHE A 72 5.49 6.52 6.64
C PHE A 72 5.18 7.76 7.50
N PRO A 73 4.30 8.69 7.05
CA PRO A 73 3.97 9.88 7.82
C PRO A 73 3.35 9.49 9.17
N GLY A 74 4.06 9.81 10.27
CA GLY A 74 3.62 9.55 11.65
C GLY A 74 4.63 8.82 12.54
N LEU A 75 5.58 8.06 11.97
CA LEU A 75 6.56 7.29 12.77
C LEU A 75 7.63 8.15 13.47
N GLY A 76 7.84 9.40 13.04
CA GLY A 76 8.80 10.32 13.67
C GLY A 76 8.40 10.91 15.00
N GLN A 77 7.11 11.13 15.16
CA GLN A 77 6.57 11.72 16.37
C GLN A 77 6.48 10.68 17.51
N LEU A 78 6.55 9.38 17.17
CA LEU A 78 6.68 8.29 18.13
C LEU A 78 8.02 8.33 18.88
N TYR A 79 9.08 8.83 18.24
CA TYR A 79 10.42 8.86 18.82
C TYR A 79 10.61 9.98 19.85
N ASN A 80 9.89 11.10 19.72
CA ASN A 80 10.01 12.24 20.62
C ASN A 80 9.23 12.09 21.94
N ARG A 81 8.65 10.90 22.21
CA ARG A 81 7.70 10.58 23.31
C ARG A 81 6.50 11.55 23.46
N GLU A 82 6.34 12.53 22.58
CA GLU A 82 5.17 13.41 22.45
C GLU A 82 4.08 12.77 21.56
N LEU A 83 3.61 11.58 21.99
CA LEU A 83 2.58 10.80 21.29
C LEU A 83 1.32 11.61 20.95
N GLU A 84 0.97 12.55 21.83
CA GLU A 84 -0.19 13.44 21.66
C GLU A 84 -0.09 14.29 20.40
N ARG A 85 1.10 14.85 20.09
CA ARG A 85 1.30 15.68 18.90
C ARG A 85 1.43 14.83 17.65
N GLY A 86 2.03 13.65 17.76
CA GLY A 86 2.12 12.68 16.67
C GLY A 86 0.78 12.20 16.15
N LEU A 87 -0.15 11.92 17.06
CA LEU A 87 -1.50 11.49 16.70
C LEU A 87 -2.27 12.57 15.94
N VAL A 88 -2.14 13.84 16.33
CA VAL A 88 -2.81 14.97 15.66
C VAL A 88 -2.34 15.10 14.21
N PHE A 89 -1.03 15.02 13.96
CA PHE A 89 -0.51 15.07 12.58
C PHE A 89 -0.89 13.84 11.76
N ALA A 90 -0.91 12.65 12.36
CA ALA A 90 -1.32 11.42 11.67
C ALA A 90 -2.81 11.45 11.27
N VAL A 91 -3.69 11.83 12.21
CA VAL A 91 -5.12 12.00 11.95
C VAL A 91 -5.35 13.12 10.94
N GLY A 92 -4.64 14.24 11.07
CA GLY A 92 -4.71 15.34 10.11
C GLY A 92 -4.33 14.91 8.70
N PHE A 93 -3.28 14.11 8.54
CA PHE A 93 -2.87 13.57 7.24
C PHE A 93 -3.94 12.63 6.65
N ILE A 94 -4.47 11.70 7.44
CA ILE A 94 -5.54 10.79 6.98
C ILE A 94 -6.78 11.56 6.53
N VAL A 95 -7.21 12.55 7.33
CA VAL A 95 -8.37 13.40 7.01
C VAL A 95 -8.09 14.24 5.77
N ALA A 96 -6.89 14.80 5.62
CA ALA A 96 -6.52 15.57 4.43
C ALA A 96 -6.52 14.69 3.18
N THR A 97 -5.93 13.50 3.22
CA THR A 97 -5.93 12.56 2.09
C THR A 97 -7.34 12.10 1.73
N ALA A 98 -8.16 11.73 2.73
CA ALA A 98 -9.55 11.35 2.50
C ALA A 98 -10.37 12.51 1.90
N SER A 99 -10.18 13.72 2.41
CA SER A 99 -10.83 14.93 1.90
C SER A 99 -10.48 15.19 0.44
N VAL A 100 -9.20 15.10 0.07
CA VAL A 100 -8.75 15.24 -1.32
C VAL A 100 -9.36 14.16 -2.22
N MET A 101 -9.39 12.89 -1.79
CA MET A 101 -10.01 11.82 -2.59
C MET A 101 -11.52 12.05 -2.80
N VAL A 102 -12.24 12.48 -1.76
CA VAL A 102 -13.67 12.79 -1.86
C VAL A 102 -13.91 13.99 -2.77
N LEU A 103 -13.12 15.06 -2.64
CA LEU A 103 -13.21 16.25 -3.51
C LEU A 103 -12.95 15.91 -4.97
N ILE A 104 -11.87 15.16 -5.24
CA ILE A 104 -11.51 14.71 -6.59
C ILE A 104 -12.63 13.83 -7.15
N GLY A 105 -13.15 12.88 -6.38
CA GLY A 105 -14.26 12.03 -6.80
C GLY A 105 -15.53 12.84 -7.10
N PHE A 106 -15.85 13.83 -6.27
CA PHE A 106 -17.00 14.70 -6.44
C PHE A 106 -16.92 15.56 -7.71
N LEU A 107 -15.71 15.96 -8.12
CA LEU A 107 -15.50 16.71 -9.37
C LEU A 107 -15.41 15.80 -10.60
N LEU A 108 -14.72 14.68 -10.49
CA LEU A 108 -14.52 13.74 -11.61
C LEU A 108 -15.81 13.00 -11.96
N ALA A 109 -16.63 12.60 -10.99
CA ALA A 109 -17.86 11.86 -11.26
C ALA A 109 -18.83 12.60 -12.23
N PRO A 110 -19.22 13.87 -11.98
CA PRO A 110 -20.07 14.60 -12.92
C PRO A 110 -19.34 14.91 -14.24
N ALA A 111 -18.02 15.16 -14.22
CA ALA A 111 -17.25 15.39 -15.45
C ALA A 111 -17.25 14.16 -16.35
N VAL A 112 -17.00 12.97 -15.79
CA VAL A 112 -17.03 11.69 -16.51
C VAL A 112 -18.45 11.38 -16.99
N TRP A 113 -19.47 11.64 -16.17
CA TRP A 113 -20.86 11.45 -16.57
C TRP A 113 -21.24 12.35 -17.76
N LEU A 114 -20.89 13.64 -17.72
CA LEU A 114 -21.12 14.55 -18.85
C LEU A 114 -20.36 14.13 -20.10
N TYR A 115 -19.10 13.70 -19.94
CA TYR A 115 -18.32 13.17 -21.05
C TYR A 115 -18.95 11.92 -21.67
N ALA A 116 -19.49 11.02 -20.84
CA ALA A 116 -20.19 9.82 -21.32
C ALA A 116 -21.48 10.17 -22.08
N VAL A 117 -22.25 11.17 -21.63
CA VAL A 117 -23.43 11.67 -22.36
C VAL A 117 -23.00 12.29 -23.70
N TYR A 118 -21.92 13.06 -23.71
CA TYR A 118 -21.37 13.64 -24.93
C TYR A 118 -20.91 12.57 -25.92
N ASP A 119 -20.11 11.57 -25.49
CA ASP A 119 -19.67 10.45 -26.34
C ASP A 119 -20.87 9.66 -26.88
N ALA A 120 -21.88 9.40 -26.04
CA ALA A 120 -23.10 8.72 -26.48
C ALA A 120 -23.86 9.50 -27.56
N TYR A 121 -23.97 10.84 -27.42
CA TYR A 121 -24.61 11.70 -28.41
C TYR A 121 -23.83 11.72 -29.73
N THR A 122 -22.52 11.96 -29.67
CA THR A 122 -21.66 12.01 -30.87
C THR A 122 -21.65 10.66 -31.60
N ARG A 123 -21.62 9.54 -30.87
CA ARG A 123 -21.70 8.20 -31.51
C ARG A 123 -23.06 7.90 -32.11
N ALA A 124 -24.14 8.45 -31.57
CA ALA A 124 -25.48 8.28 -32.15
C ALA A 124 -25.60 9.03 -33.48
N GLU A 125 -25.09 10.25 -33.55
CA GLU A 125 -25.10 11.08 -34.77
C GLU A 125 -24.27 10.45 -35.89
N LEU A 126 -23.07 9.98 -35.58
CA LEU A 126 -22.20 9.32 -36.57
C LEU A 126 -22.87 8.10 -37.23
N ARG A 127 -23.51 7.25 -36.42
CA ARG A 127 -24.23 6.07 -36.94
C ARG A 127 -25.44 6.45 -37.78
N ALA A 128 -26.14 7.55 -37.43
CA ALA A 128 -27.27 8.02 -38.20
C ALA A 128 -26.85 8.45 -39.62
N GLU A 129 -25.69 9.11 -39.75
CA GLU A 129 -25.15 9.45 -41.06
C GLU A 129 -24.68 8.23 -41.86
N GLU A 130 -24.07 7.23 -41.21
CA GLU A 130 -23.62 5.98 -41.85
C GLU A 130 -24.80 5.21 -42.47
N LEU A 131 -25.89 5.06 -41.73
CA LEU A 131 -27.10 4.37 -42.20
C LEU A 131 -27.73 5.08 -43.42
N GLN A 132 -27.70 6.42 -43.46
CA GLN A 132 -28.18 7.18 -44.62
C GLN A 132 -27.29 6.96 -45.85
N ARG A 133 -25.97 6.91 -45.67
CA ARG A 133 -25.01 6.61 -46.75
C ARG A 133 -25.18 5.20 -47.31
N GLU A 134 -25.38 4.21 -46.43
CA GLU A 134 -25.67 2.83 -46.85
C GLU A 134 -27.00 2.74 -47.61
N SER A 135 -28.07 3.32 -47.07
CA SER A 135 -29.39 3.35 -47.73
C SER A 135 -29.33 4.00 -49.12
N GLY A 136 -28.53 5.05 -49.29
CA GLY A 136 -28.30 5.69 -50.58
C GLY A 136 -27.56 4.78 -51.57
N ARG A 137 -26.49 4.10 -51.12
CA ARG A 137 -25.72 3.14 -51.94
C ARG A 137 -26.57 1.95 -52.36
N ASP A 138 -27.37 1.40 -51.46
CA ASP A 138 -28.24 0.27 -51.75
C ASP A 138 -29.27 0.64 -52.81
N ARG A 139 -29.87 1.84 -52.69
CA ARG A 139 -30.81 2.37 -53.68
C ARG A 139 -30.16 2.65 -55.05
N GLU A 140 -28.95 3.19 -55.09
CA GLU A 140 -28.19 3.39 -56.34
C GLU A 140 -27.86 2.05 -57.01
N THR A 141 -27.44 1.06 -56.22
CA THR A 141 -27.18 -0.29 -56.69
C THR A 141 -28.45 -0.90 -57.29
N GLU A 142 -29.60 -0.78 -56.61
CA GLU A 142 -30.90 -1.28 -57.09
C GLU A 142 -31.30 -0.65 -58.44
N ILE A 143 -31.14 0.68 -58.59
CA ILE A 143 -31.44 1.38 -59.85
C ILE A 143 -30.54 0.86 -60.98
N SER A 144 -29.23 0.76 -60.76
CA SER A 144 -28.29 0.28 -61.80
C SER A 144 -28.57 -1.16 -62.26
N VAL A 145 -28.98 -2.05 -61.35
CA VAL A 145 -29.37 -3.42 -61.68
C VAL A 145 -30.65 -3.45 -62.51
N SER A 146 -31.63 -2.62 -62.18
CA SER A 146 -32.89 -2.54 -62.95
C SER A 146 -32.67 -2.01 -64.37
N GLU A 147 -31.75 -1.07 -64.55
CA GLU A 147 -31.41 -0.49 -65.85
C GLU A 147 -30.64 -1.50 -66.72
N ALA A 148 -29.71 -2.25 -66.13
CA ALA A 148 -29.00 -3.35 -66.81
C ALA A 148 -29.93 -4.51 -67.20
N ALA A 149 -30.98 -4.78 -66.42
CA ALA A 149 -31.99 -5.81 -66.74
C ALA A 149 -32.97 -5.35 -67.85
N GLY A 150 -33.24 -4.04 -67.94
CA GLY A 150 -34.12 -3.46 -68.96
C GLY A 150 -33.52 -3.39 -70.37
N ASP A 151 -32.18 -3.37 -70.48
CA ASP A 151 -31.47 -3.33 -71.78
C ASP A 151 -31.24 -4.73 -72.39
N GLY A 152 -31.53 -5.81 -71.66
CA GLY A 152 -31.21 -7.20 -72.06
C GLY A 152 -32.39 -8.07 -72.52
N GLY A 153 -33.59 -7.53 -72.72
CA GLY A 153 -34.81 -8.34 -72.87
C GLY A 153 -35.75 -7.94 -74.00
N ILE A 154 -35.35 -8.14 -75.26
CA ILE A 154 -36.27 -8.49 -76.37
C ILE A 154 -35.51 -9.46 -77.28
N ASP A 155 -35.62 -10.75 -77.02
CA ASP A 155 -35.41 -11.84 -77.99
C ASP A 155 -36.10 -13.09 -77.43
N ASP A 156 -37.43 -13.14 -77.48
CA ASP A 156 -38.19 -14.39 -77.33
C ASP A 156 -39.27 -14.42 -78.43
N GLU A 157 -38.83 -14.92 -79.58
CA GLU A 157 -39.45 -15.97 -80.38
C GLU A 157 -40.93 -16.28 -80.09
N GLU A 158 -41.83 -15.77 -80.94
CA GLU A 158 -43.18 -16.32 -81.11
C GLU A 158 -43.29 -16.96 -82.50
N THR A 159 -43.03 -18.28 -82.53
CA THR A 159 -43.33 -19.16 -83.67
C THR A 159 -44.44 -20.10 -83.23
N ASP A 160 -45.67 -19.90 -83.71
CA ASP A 160 -46.71 -20.95 -83.84
C ASP A 160 -47.87 -20.36 -84.67
N ASP A 161 -47.92 -20.69 -85.96
CA ASP A 161 -48.73 -21.76 -86.56
C ASP A 161 -50.17 -21.34 -86.89
N GLY A 162 -50.56 -21.58 -88.15
CA GLY A 162 -51.95 -21.79 -88.51
C GLY A 162 -52.63 -20.77 -89.44
N ARG A 163 -52.63 -21.14 -90.75
CA ARG A 163 -53.85 -21.55 -91.49
C ARG A 163 -54.45 -20.60 -92.56
N GLU A 164 -54.36 -21.07 -93.83
CA GLU A 164 -55.36 -21.11 -94.96
C GLU A 164 -56.02 -19.76 -95.39
N GLU A 165 -56.17 -19.36 -96.66
CA GLU A 165 -56.39 -20.03 -97.97
C GLU A 165 -55.81 -19.21 -99.15
#